data_AF-A0A925Q8H6-F1
#
_entry.id   AF-A0A925Q8H6-F1
#
_cell.length_a   1.000
_cell.length_b   1.000
_cell.length_c   1.000
_cell.angle_alpha   90.00
_cell.angle_beta   90.00
_cell.angle_gamma   90.00
#
_symmetry.space_group_name_H-M   'P 1'
#
loop_
_entity.id
_entity.type
_entity.pdbx_description
1 polymer ?
#
loop_
_entity_poly.entity_id
_entity_poly.type
_entity_poly.pdbx_seq_one_letter_code
_entity_poly.pdbx_strand_id
1 'polypeptide(L)'
;MISTRRLATLALALGLLLVGACGKQQKDDRIVLGFSQIGAESEWRTANTESIKSAATTSNIDLRFADAQQKQENQIKALRSFIAQKVDVIAFSPVVETGWETVLKEAKNAGIPVILTDR
;
A
#
# COMPACT_ATOMS: atom_id res chain seq x y z
N MET A 1 16.68 5.03 54.96
CA MET A 1 15.77 6.17 54.72
C MET A 1 16.26 6.94 53.50
N ILE A 2 15.75 6.61 52.32
CA ILE A 2 16.08 7.28 51.07
C ILE A 2 15.28 8.59 51.04
N SER A 3 15.99 9.72 50.96
CA SER A 3 15.43 11.06 51.05
C SER A 3 14.38 11.33 49.96
N THR A 4 13.16 11.67 50.40
CA THR A 4 11.98 12.02 49.59
C THR A 4 12.21 13.16 48.61
N ARG A 5 13.29 13.93 48.75
CA ARG A 5 13.65 15.04 47.85
C ARG A 5 14.25 14.60 46.51
N ARG A 6 14.79 13.38 46.41
CA ARG A 6 15.39 12.86 45.15
C ARG A 6 14.38 12.17 44.22
N LEU A 7 13.21 11.79 44.74
CA LEU A 7 12.15 11.16 43.95
C LEU A 7 11.31 12.18 43.16
N ALA A 8 11.13 13.40 43.69
CA ALA A 8 10.33 14.43 43.01
C ALA A 8 10.99 14.99 41.74
N THR A 9 12.33 15.04 41.68
CA THR A 9 13.08 15.52 40.51
C THR A 9 13.12 14.52 39.37
N LEU A 10 13.03 13.21 39.65
CA LEU A 10 13.00 12.17 38.62
C LEU A 10 11.62 12.04 37.96
N ALA A 11 10.53 12.36 38.69
CA ALA A 11 9.17 12.33 38.16
C ALA A 11 8.88 13.48 37.17
N LEU A 12 9.53 14.65 37.34
CA LEU A 12 9.31 15.80 36.46
C LEU A 12 10.09 15.71 35.14
N ALA A 13 11.23 14.99 35.13
CA ALA A 13 12.01 14.75 33.91
C ALA A 13 11.38 13.69 32.98
N LEU A 14 10.60 12.76 33.53
CA LEU A 14 9.93 11.71 32.74
C LEU A 14 8.60 12.20 32.11
N GLY A 15 7.98 13.24 32.67
CA GLY A 15 6.75 13.85 32.12
C GLY A 15 6.97 14.73 30.89
N LEU A 16 8.18 15.29 30.72
CA LEU A 16 8.48 16.21 29.60
C LEU A 16 8.88 15.51 28.29
N LEU A 17 9.13 14.20 28.31
CA LEU A 17 9.53 13.44 27.12
C LEU A 17 8.34 12.91 26.28
N LEU A 18 7.11 13.08 26.74
CA LEU A 18 5.92 12.57 26.06
C LEU A 18 5.11 13.64 25.28
N VAL A 19 5.51 14.92 25.31
CA VAL A 19 4.76 16.02 24.67
C VAL A 19 5.39 16.48 23.35
N GLY A 20 6.53 15.90 22.94
CA GLY A 20 7.36 16.44 21.85
C GLY A 20 7.21 15.83 20.45
N ALA A 21 6.40 14.79 20.25
CA ALA A 21 6.33 14.10 18.95
C ALA A 21 5.00 14.28 18.22
N CYS A 22 4.40 15.48 18.29
CA CYS A 22 3.42 15.89 17.28
C CYS A 22 4.17 16.44 16.06
N GLY A 23 5.01 15.59 15.46
CA GLY A 23 5.55 15.87 14.14
C GLY A 23 4.37 15.81 13.18
N LYS A 24 4.04 16.93 12.53
CA LYS A 24 3.14 16.91 11.37
C LYS A 24 3.77 15.91 10.39
N GLN A 25 3.18 14.71 10.27
CA GLN A 25 3.52 13.82 9.16
C GLN A 25 3.25 14.62 7.91
N GLN A 26 4.33 15.04 7.25
CA GLN A 26 4.25 15.65 5.95
C GLN A 26 3.53 14.63 5.07
N LYS A 27 2.31 14.99 4.65
CA LYS A 27 1.52 14.12 3.80
C LYS A 27 2.33 13.96 2.52
N ASP A 28 2.76 12.74 2.28
CA ASP A 28 3.48 12.39 1.07
C ASP A 28 2.47 12.53 -0.06
N ASP A 29 2.57 13.59 -0.85
CA ASP A 29 1.62 13.93 -1.93
C ASP A 29 1.79 13.01 -3.16
N ARG A 30 2.57 11.93 -3.04
CA ARG A 30 2.73 10.91 -4.07
C ARG A 30 1.45 10.13 -4.26
N ILE A 31 1.11 9.88 -5.51
CA ILE A 31 0.05 8.93 -5.88
C ILE A 31 0.48 7.55 -5.40
N VAL A 32 -0.40 6.87 -4.66
CA VAL A 32 -0.22 5.49 -4.23
C VAL A 32 -0.94 4.57 -5.22
N LEU A 33 -0.17 3.78 -5.97
CA LEU A 33 -0.69 2.82 -6.96
C LEU A 33 -0.59 1.39 -6.41
N GLY A 34 -1.72 0.71 -6.27
CA GLY A 34 -1.77 -0.74 -6.09
C GLY A 34 -1.67 -1.47 -7.43
N PHE A 35 -0.59 -2.20 -7.68
CA PHE A 35 -0.43 -2.99 -8.90
C PHE A 35 -0.39 -4.50 -8.60
N SER A 36 -1.38 -5.24 -9.11
CA SER A 36 -1.40 -6.71 -9.02
C SER A 36 -0.95 -7.33 -10.35
N GLN A 37 0.29 -7.83 -10.38
CA GLN A 37 0.83 -8.57 -11.50
C GLN A 37 0.30 -10.02 -11.51
N ILE A 38 0.09 -10.59 -12.70
CA ILE A 38 -0.34 -11.99 -12.83
C ILE A 38 0.71 -12.95 -12.23
N GLY A 39 1.99 -12.75 -12.53
CA GLY A 39 3.11 -13.56 -12.08
C GLY A 39 4.33 -13.34 -12.96
N ALA A 40 5.30 -14.27 -12.96
CA ALA A 40 6.46 -14.27 -13.86
C ALA A 40 6.37 -15.40 -14.91
N GLU A 41 5.20 -15.57 -15.53
CA GLU A 41 4.90 -16.66 -16.47
C GLU A 41 5.64 -16.57 -17.81
N SER A 42 6.23 -15.41 -18.11
CA SER A 42 6.98 -15.17 -19.34
C SER A 42 8.07 -14.11 -19.15
N GLU A 43 9.03 -14.10 -20.08
CA GLU A 43 10.02 -13.03 -20.18
C GLU A 43 9.36 -11.67 -20.42
N TRP A 44 8.30 -11.62 -21.23
CA TRP A 44 7.52 -10.39 -21.43
C TRP A 44 6.93 -9.88 -20.13
N ARG A 45 6.39 -10.76 -19.30
CA ARG A 45 5.78 -10.41 -18.00
C ARG A 45 6.83 -9.97 -16.98
N THR A 46 8.01 -10.56 -17.04
CA THR A 46 9.19 -10.12 -16.25
C THR A 46 9.61 -8.72 -16.66
N ALA A 47 9.79 -8.47 -17.96
CA ALA A 47 10.14 -7.15 -18.50
C ALA A 47 9.05 -6.10 -18.22
N ASN A 48 7.77 -6.47 -18.32
CA ASN A 48 6.64 -5.60 -17.97
C ASN A 48 6.67 -5.20 -16.49
N THR A 49 6.95 -6.15 -15.60
CA THR A 49 7.08 -5.87 -14.15
C THR A 49 8.19 -4.86 -13.86
N GLU A 50 9.36 -5.06 -14.45
CA GLU A 50 10.48 -4.12 -14.28
C GLU A 50 10.19 -2.75 -14.91
N SER A 51 9.50 -2.73 -16.06
CA SER A 51 9.03 -1.48 -16.69
C SER A 51 8.07 -0.70 -15.77
N ILE A 52 7.08 -1.37 -15.17
CA ILE A 52 6.14 -0.73 -14.23
C ILE A 52 6.88 -0.16 -13.01
N LYS A 53 7.79 -0.92 -12.40
CA LYS A 53 8.59 -0.46 -11.24
C LYS A 53 9.44 0.76 -11.59
N SER A 54 10.10 0.74 -12.75
CA SER A 54 10.92 1.84 -13.24
C SER A 54 10.08 3.09 -13.53
N ALA A 55 8.93 2.93 -14.19
CA ALA A 55 8.02 4.03 -14.52
C ALA A 55 7.41 4.67 -13.26
N ALA A 56 7.03 3.86 -12.26
CA ALA A 56 6.55 4.36 -10.98
C ALA A 56 7.62 5.18 -10.25
N THR A 57 8.86 4.69 -10.22
CA THR A 57 9.99 5.42 -9.61
C THR A 57 10.23 6.75 -10.33
N THR A 58 10.27 6.73 -11.67
CA THR A 58 10.50 7.93 -12.50
C THR A 58 9.39 8.96 -12.34
N SER A 59 8.14 8.51 -12.18
CA SER A 59 6.97 9.37 -12.03
C SER A 59 6.69 9.78 -10.58
N ASN A 60 7.57 9.44 -9.63
CA ASN A 60 7.37 9.70 -8.20
C ASN A 60 6.06 9.10 -7.64
N ILE A 61 5.73 7.88 -8.05
CA ILE A 61 4.56 7.12 -7.60
C ILE A 61 4.99 6.16 -6.48
N ASP A 62 4.21 6.09 -5.39
CA ASP A 62 4.36 5.04 -4.36
C ASP A 62 3.69 3.74 -4.83
N LEU A 63 4.50 2.82 -5.35
CA LEU A 63 4.02 1.56 -5.92
C LEU A 63 3.86 0.48 -4.84
N ARG A 64 2.62 0.07 -4.59
CA ARG A 64 2.26 -1.13 -3.82
C ARG A 64 2.13 -2.31 -4.79
N PHE A 65 3.21 -3.06 -4.95
CA PHE A 65 3.28 -4.18 -5.89
C PHE A 65 2.87 -5.51 -5.22
N ALA A 66 2.07 -6.32 -5.92
CA ALA A 66 1.75 -7.68 -5.53
C ALA A 66 1.85 -8.64 -6.73
N ASP A 67 2.54 -9.77 -6.54
CA ASP A 67 2.57 -10.87 -7.50
C ASP A 67 1.49 -11.90 -7.14
N ALA A 68 0.61 -12.22 -8.09
CA ALA A 68 -0.50 -13.12 -7.86
C ALA A 68 -0.19 -14.60 -8.09
N GLN A 69 1.00 -14.94 -8.61
CA GLN A 69 1.45 -16.31 -8.83
C GLN A 69 0.47 -17.13 -9.69
N GLN A 70 -0.09 -16.50 -10.73
CA GLN A 70 -1.10 -17.04 -11.66
C GLN A 70 -2.39 -17.51 -10.97
N LYS A 71 -2.73 -16.98 -9.79
CA LYS A 71 -3.93 -17.37 -9.04
C LYS A 71 -4.89 -16.20 -8.87
N GLN A 72 -6.15 -16.39 -9.29
CA GLN A 72 -7.19 -15.39 -9.15
C GLN A 72 -7.39 -15.00 -7.68
N GLU A 73 -7.34 -15.97 -6.78
CA GLU A 73 -7.54 -15.75 -5.35
C GLU A 73 -6.47 -14.82 -4.77
N ASN A 74 -5.25 -14.87 -5.30
CA ASN A 74 -4.18 -13.98 -4.89
C ASN A 74 -4.38 -12.56 -5.44
N GLN A 75 -4.90 -12.41 -6.67
CA GLN A 75 -5.28 -11.08 -7.19
C GLN A 75 -6.40 -10.46 -6.35
N ILE A 76 -7.44 -11.23 -6.02
CA ILE A 76 -8.54 -10.75 -5.17
C ILE A 76 -8.01 -10.32 -3.78
N LYS A 77 -7.10 -11.09 -3.18
CA LYS A 77 -6.44 -10.71 -1.92
C LYS A 77 -5.62 -9.42 -2.05
N ALA A 78 -4.87 -9.27 -3.15
CA ALA A 78 -4.10 -8.07 -3.42
C ALA A 78 -4.99 -6.84 -3.55
N LEU A 79 -6.05 -6.92 -4.36
CA LEU A 79 -7.03 -5.84 -4.53
C LEU A 79 -7.66 -5.43 -3.19
N ARG A 80 -8.09 -6.39 -2.36
CA ARG A 80 -8.63 -6.09 -1.02
C ARG A 80 -7.61 -5.45 -0.10
N SER A 81 -6.36 -5.88 -0.17
CA SER A 81 -5.26 -5.26 0.58
C SER A 81 -5.05 -3.81 0.14
N PHE A 82 -5.09 -3.52 -1.16
CA PHE A 82 -4.99 -2.16 -1.69
C PHE A 82 -6.18 -1.28 -1.27
N ILE A 83 -7.40 -1.81 -1.29
CA ILE A 83 -8.59 -1.12 -0.78
C ILE A 83 -8.44 -0.79 0.70
N ALA A 84 -8.01 -1.74 1.53
CA ALA A 84 -7.79 -1.55 2.96
C ALA A 84 -6.70 -0.51 3.26
N GLN A 85 -5.65 -0.48 2.43
CA GLN A 85 -4.58 0.52 2.47
C GLN A 85 -5.01 1.90 1.96
N LYS A 86 -6.21 2.01 1.36
CA LYS A 86 -6.72 3.25 0.74
C LYS A 86 -5.77 3.82 -0.30
N VAL A 87 -5.26 2.98 -1.20
CA VAL A 87 -4.49 3.45 -2.36
C VAL A 87 -5.32 4.38 -3.23
N ASP A 88 -4.67 5.26 -3.99
CA ASP A 88 -5.36 6.23 -4.85
C ASP A 88 -5.90 5.58 -6.13
N VAL A 89 -5.24 4.52 -6.62
CA VAL A 89 -5.64 3.79 -7.82
C VAL A 89 -5.17 2.34 -7.75
N ILE A 90 -5.95 1.43 -8.35
CA ILE A 90 -5.57 0.04 -8.53
C ILE A 90 -5.44 -0.26 -10.03
N ALA A 91 -4.38 -0.97 -10.41
CA ALA A 91 -4.22 -1.50 -11.76
C ALA A 91 -3.87 -2.99 -11.72
N PHE A 92 -4.49 -3.80 -12.59
CA PHE A 92 -4.18 -5.22 -12.70
C PHE A 92 -4.59 -5.79 -14.06
N SER A 93 -3.92 -6.85 -14.47
CA SER A 93 -4.35 -7.71 -15.58
C SER A 93 -5.06 -8.93 -15.00
N PRO A 94 -6.37 -9.15 -15.22
CA PRO A 94 -7.07 -10.33 -14.74
C PRO A 94 -6.44 -11.62 -15.30
N VAL A 95 -6.27 -12.62 -14.43
CA VAL A 95 -5.83 -13.97 -14.84
C VAL A 95 -6.96 -14.81 -15.44
N VAL A 96 -8.21 -14.44 -15.17
CA VAL A 96 -9.43 -15.04 -15.72
C VAL A 96 -10.48 -13.95 -16.01
N GLU A 97 -11.50 -14.28 -16.79
CA GLU A 97 -12.49 -13.30 -17.28
C GLU A 97 -13.56 -12.90 -16.26
N THR A 98 -13.94 -13.80 -15.34
CA THR A 98 -15.12 -13.62 -14.47
C THR A 98 -14.77 -13.74 -12.98
N GLY A 99 -15.71 -13.39 -12.09
CA GLY A 99 -15.55 -13.52 -10.64
C GLY A 99 -14.94 -12.29 -9.95
N TRP A 100 -14.94 -11.14 -10.63
CA TRP A 100 -14.37 -9.89 -10.14
C TRP A 100 -15.42 -8.95 -9.53
N GLU A 101 -16.70 -9.22 -9.75
CA GLU A 101 -17.82 -8.31 -9.46
C GLU A 101 -17.82 -7.84 -8.01
N THR A 102 -17.60 -8.76 -7.06
CA THR A 102 -17.57 -8.45 -5.63
C THR A 102 -16.45 -7.48 -5.30
N VAL A 103 -15.20 -7.79 -5.68
CA VAL A 103 -14.04 -6.97 -5.31
C VAL A 103 -13.99 -5.64 -6.08
N LEU A 104 -14.46 -5.61 -7.33
CA LEU A 104 -14.59 -4.36 -8.09
C LEU A 104 -15.68 -3.45 -7.50
N LYS A 105 -16.77 -4.02 -6.97
CA LYS A 105 -17.79 -3.26 -6.22
C LYS A 105 -17.22 -2.74 -4.90
N GLU A 106 -16.40 -3.52 -4.19
CA GLU A 106 -15.67 -3.06 -3.00
C GLU A 106 -14.78 -1.84 -3.32
N ALA A 107 -13.98 -1.91 -4.40
CA ALA A 107 -13.14 -0.79 -4.84
C ALA A 107 -13.95 0.45 -5.22
N LYS A 108 -15.04 0.27 -5.99
CA LYS A 108 -15.96 1.34 -6.36
C LYS A 108 -16.58 2.01 -5.13
N ASN A 109 -17.03 1.23 -4.15
CA ASN A 109 -17.60 1.75 -2.91
C ASN A 109 -16.57 2.52 -2.07
N ALA A 110 -15.29 2.14 -2.15
CA ALA A 110 -14.18 2.87 -1.54
C ALA A 110 -13.76 4.13 -2.30
N GLY A 111 -14.34 4.39 -3.49
CA GLY A 111 -13.98 5.52 -4.34
C GLY A 111 -12.65 5.34 -5.07
N ILE A 112 -12.13 4.12 -5.16
CA ILE A 112 -10.83 3.84 -5.76
C ILE A 112 -11.04 3.44 -7.24
N PRO A 113 -10.51 4.20 -8.22
CA PRO A 113 -10.54 3.81 -9.62
C PRO A 113 -9.72 2.54 -9.85
N VAL A 114 -10.26 1.66 -10.69
CA VAL A 114 -9.59 0.42 -11.11
C VAL A 114 -9.34 0.47 -12.61
N ILE A 115 -8.10 0.22 -13.01
CA ILE A 115 -7.66 0.19 -14.41
C ILE A 115 -7.27 -1.25 -14.77
N LEU A 116 -7.90 -1.80 -15.81
CA LEU A 116 -7.44 -3.05 -16.39
C LEU A 116 -6.23 -2.79 -17.29
N THR A 117 -5.19 -3.59 -17.12
CA THR A 117 -3.98 -3.53 -17.95
C THR A 117 -3.91 -4.78 -18.82
N ASP A 118 -3.46 -4.66 -20.08
CA ASP A 118 -3.30 -5.78 -21.03
C ASP A 118 -4.62 -6.38 -21.54
N ARG A 119 -5.35 -7.12 -20.70
CA ARG A 119 -6.57 -7.86 -21.05
C ARG A 119 -7.60 -7.82 -19.93
#